data_AF-A0A8T5DDX2-F1
#
_entry.id   AF-A0A8T5DDX2-F1
#
_cell.length_a   1.000
_cell.length_b   1.000
_cell.length_c   1.000
_cell.angle_alpha   90.00
_cell.angle_beta   90.00
_cell.angle_gamma   90.00
#
_symmetry.space_group_name_H-M   'P 1'
#
loop_
_entity.id
_entity.type
_entity.pdbx_description
1 polymer ?
#
loop_
_entity_poly.entity_id
_entity_poly.type
_entity_poly.pdbx_seq_one_letter_code
_entity_poly.pdbx_strand_id
1 'polypeptide(L)'
;MRLIEISSRIFKKIFLAIKKRKLLFLILLILQLSILVGSSYSIVHYQLEIFEDLTKITEPLNNIDVTDQSLDSLEPLVTEYASIYSAYKSMMKNVFQLSIYLLAIYLILNPLLWIGSIFMLSQGWKKETSFKFKLKSILKSWLKYFVSIFIIIIPSSIFSYLIVMFALNVSETVFNYTVQGLIGFFFFLNYLLLVFFTQITVVKWNKFFTNFFEIAIKKILYIIPFFLFMILLISGSSYLIYFFTMSLGNVYYMISSAILFLLVLVLSKIFIVAACQEIKRMN
;
A
#
# COMPACT_ATOMS: atom_id res chain seq x y z
N MET A 1 10.29 -26.15 -17.10
CA MET A 1 9.01 -26.69 -17.62
C MET A 1 7.82 -26.42 -16.68
N ARG A 2 7.85 -26.80 -15.39
CA ARG A 2 6.71 -26.63 -14.47
C ARG A 2 6.19 -25.18 -14.31
N LEU A 3 7.05 -24.17 -14.15
CA LEU A 3 6.61 -22.77 -13.97
C LEU A 3 5.83 -22.19 -15.17
N ILE A 4 6.18 -22.60 -16.39
CA ILE A 4 5.51 -22.15 -17.63
C ILE A 4 4.10 -22.75 -17.73
N GLU A 5 3.93 -24.01 -17.36
CA GLU A 5 2.61 -24.62 -17.30
C GLU A 5 1.72 -24.00 -16.23
N ILE A 6 2.33 -23.57 -15.12
CA ILE A 6 1.64 -22.88 -14.03
C ILE A 6 1.17 -21.51 -14.49
N SER A 7 2.06 -20.73 -15.11
CA SER A 7 1.71 -19.40 -15.63
C SER A 7 0.59 -19.49 -16.67
N SER A 8 0.67 -20.43 -17.61
CA SER A 8 -0.38 -20.67 -18.61
C SER A 8 -1.74 -20.99 -17.97
N ARG A 9 -1.77 -21.87 -16.96
CA ARG A 9 -2.98 -22.17 -16.19
C ARG A 9 -3.54 -20.95 -15.45
N ILE A 10 -2.67 -20.14 -14.86
CA ILE A 10 -3.04 -18.89 -14.18
C ILE A 10 -3.70 -17.92 -15.18
N PHE A 11 -3.05 -17.63 -16.31
CA PHE A 11 -3.60 -16.71 -17.31
C PHE A 11 -4.95 -17.18 -17.86
N LYS A 12 -5.08 -18.48 -18.19
CA LYS A 12 -6.34 -19.06 -18.65
C LYS A 12 -7.45 -18.90 -17.61
N LYS A 13 -7.14 -19.15 -16.34
CA LYS A 13 -8.11 -19.01 -15.22
C LYS A 13 -8.55 -17.55 -15.02
N ILE A 14 -7.62 -16.61 -15.09
CA ILE A 14 -7.92 -15.16 -14.98
C ILE A 14 -8.81 -14.73 -16.14
N PHE A 15 -8.44 -15.08 -17.38
CA PHE A 15 -9.21 -14.74 -18.57
C PHE A 15 -10.65 -15.28 -18.49
N LEU A 16 -10.82 -16.54 -18.12
CA LEU A 16 -12.14 -17.15 -17.93
C LEU A 16 -12.93 -16.47 -16.79
N ALA A 17 -12.27 -16.10 -15.71
CA ALA A 17 -12.90 -15.39 -14.59
C ALA A 17 -13.40 -13.99 -15.00
N ILE A 18 -12.59 -13.22 -15.74
CA ILE A 18 -12.97 -11.91 -16.30
C ILE A 18 -14.15 -12.06 -17.25
N LYS A 19 -14.07 -12.99 -18.21
CA LYS A 19 -15.14 -13.22 -19.20
C LYS A 19 -16.46 -13.58 -18.52
N LYS A 20 -16.43 -14.39 -17.45
CA LYS A 20 -17.62 -14.84 -16.72
C LYS A 20 -18.18 -13.78 -15.76
N ARG A 21 -17.36 -12.82 -15.29
CA ARG A 21 -17.74 -11.85 -14.23
C ARG A 21 -17.30 -10.43 -14.58
N LYS A 22 -17.64 -9.98 -15.78
CA LYS A 22 -17.30 -8.64 -16.29
C LYS A 22 -17.70 -7.52 -15.32
N LEU A 23 -18.90 -7.60 -14.74
CA LEU A 23 -19.39 -6.60 -13.79
C LEU A 23 -18.52 -6.53 -12.52
N LEU A 24 -18.13 -7.67 -11.94
CA LEU A 24 -17.26 -7.70 -10.76
C LEU A 24 -15.88 -7.11 -11.10
N PHE A 25 -15.34 -7.43 -12.28
CA PHE A 25 -14.08 -6.84 -12.73
C PHE A 25 -14.18 -5.32 -12.88
N LEU A 26 -15.27 -4.82 -13.45
CA LEU A 26 -15.53 -3.38 -13.56
C LEU A 26 -15.63 -2.71 -12.19
N ILE A 27 -16.32 -3.33 -11.23
CA ILE A 27 -16.39 -2.85 -9.84
C ILE A 27 -14.99 -2.79 -9.22
N LEU A 28 -14.14 -3.80 -9.45
CA LEU A 28 -12.75 -3.79 -8.97
C LEU A 28 -11.93 -2.64 -9.59
N LEU A 29 -12.12 -2.33 -10.87
CA LEU A 29 -11.46 -1.20 -11.52
C LEU A 29 -11.92 0.13 -10.94
N ILE A 30 -13.23 0.33 -10.76
CA ILE A 30 -13.77 1.54 -10.15
C ILE A 30 -13.24 1.70 -8.72
N LEU A 31 -13.25 0.62 -7.94
CA LEU A 31 -12.75 0.64 -6.56
C LEU A 31 -11.24 0.96 -6.51
N GLN A 32 -10.43 0.40 -7.42
CA GLN A 32 -9.01 0.73 -7.51
C GLN A 32 -8.79 2.18 -7.95
N LEU A 33 -9.61 2.70 -8.85
CA LEU A 33 -9.58 4.12 -9.25
C LEU A 33 -9.93 5.02 -8.07
N SER A 34 -10.96 4.69 -7.28
CA SER A 34 -11.32 5.44 -6.07
C SER A 34 -10.20 5.45 -5.04
N ILE A 35 -9.47 4.34 -4.86
CA ILE A 35 -8.27 4.31 -4.01
C ILE A 35 -7.20 5.26 -4.54
N LEU A 36 -6.87 5.17 -5.83
CA LEU A 36 -5.83 6.03 -6.42
C LEU A 36 -6.20 7.51 -6.31
N VAL A 37 -7.41 7.90 -6.72
CA VAL A 37 -7.86 9.29 -6.65
C VAL A 37 -7.92 9.77 -5.21
N GLY A 38 -8.50 8.99 -4.30
CA GLY A 38 -8.60 9.35 -2.89
C GLY A 38 -7.22 9.51 -2.24
N SER A 39 -6.32 8.56 -2.44
CA SER A 39 -4.96 8.63 -1.89
C SER A 39 -4.16 9.78 -2.50
N SER A 40 -4.20 9.97 -3.81
CA SER A 40 -3.50 11.06 -4.48
C SER A 40 -4.02 12.44 -4.03
N TYR A 41 -5.34 12.59 -3.92
CA TYR A 41 -5.94 13.83 -3.40
C TYR A 41 -5.47 14.12 -1.98
N SER A 42 -5.56 13.14 -1.07
CA SER A 42 -5.09 13.32 0.32
C SER A 42 -3.59 13.63 0.38
N ILE A 43 -2.76 12.94 -0.39
CA ILE A 43 -1.31 13.18 -0.43
C ILE A 43 -1.03 14.60 -0.89
N VAL A 44 -1.55 15.02 -2.05
CA VAL A 44 -1.28 16.35 -2.60
C VAL A 44 -1.78 17.46 -1.67
N HIS A 45 -3.02 17.35 -1.19
CA HIS A 45 -3.60 18.35 -0.30
C HIS A 45 -2.76 18.54 0.98
N TYR A 46 -2.47 17.45 1.70
CA TYR A 46 -1.71 17.56 2.95
C TYR A 46 -0.23 17.84 2.72
N GLN A 47 0.37 17.44 1.60
CA GLN A 47 1.75 17.83 1.27
C GLN A 47 1.87 19.35 1.09
N LEU A 48 0.90 19.99 0.44
CA LEU A 48 0.89 21.45 0.30
C LEU A 48 0.78 22.13 1.68
N GLU A 49 -0.16 21.69 2.52
CA GLU A 49 -0.35 22.22 3.88
C GLU A 49 0.91 22.03 4.76
N ILE A 50 1.54 20.86 4.69
CA ILE A 50 2.80 20.58 5.40
C ILE A 50 3.92 21.49 4.88
N PHE A 51 4.00 21.73 3.57
CA PHE A 51 5.01 22.58 2.97
C PHE A 51 4.83 24.06 3.35
N GLU A 52 3.58 24.53 3.39
CA GLU A 52 3.25 25.86 3.88
C GLU A 52 3.64 26.03 5.36
N ASP A 53 3.33 25.04 6.20
CA ASP A 53 3.73 25.07 7.61
C ASP A 53 5.25 24.99 7.79
N LEU A 54 5.96 24.21 6.98
CA LEU A 54 7.42 24.19 6.96
C LEU A 54 8.00 25.56 6.59
N THR A 55 7.43 26.22 5.58
CA THR A 55 7.87 27.56 5.17
C THR A 55 7.71 28.56 6.32
N LYS A 56 6.57 28.54 7.02
CA LYS A 56 6.31 29.37 8.21
C LYS A 56 7.26 29.09 9.38
N ILE A 57 7.82 27.87 9.47
CA ILE A 57 8.82 27.52 10.48
C ILE A 57 10.21 28.02 10.05
N THR A 58 10.59 27.80 8.80
CA THR A 58 11.97 28.05 8.33
C THR A 58 12.25 29.51 8.00
N GLU A 59 11.26 30.24 7.50
CA GLU A 59 11.45 31.62 7.03
C GLU A 59 11.82 32.58 8.18
N PRO A 60 11.16 32.55 9.35
CA PRO A 60 11.61 33.36 10.49
C PRO A 60 13.00 32.95 10.98
N LEU A 61 13.29 31.65 11.06
CA LEU A 61 14.61 31.16 11.50
C LEU A 61 15.76 31.60 10.61
N ASN A 62 15.52 31.81 9.31
CA ASN A 62 16.52 32.34 8.38
C ASN A 62 16.73 33.86 8.52
N ASN A 63 15.76 34.58 9.10
CA ASN A 63 15.77 36.03 9.25
C ASN A 63 16.17 36.49 10.67
N ILE A 64 16.31 35.58 11.65
CA ILE A 64 16.81 35.90 12.99
C ILE A 64 18.31 36.18 12.91
N ASP A 65 18.68 37.45 12.95
CA ASP A 65 20.06 37.90 13.10
C ASP A 65 20.47 37.77 14.58
N VAL A 66 21.18 36.69 14.92
CA VAL A 66 21.59 36.34 16.30
C VAL A 66 22.67 37.30 16.85
N THR A 67 23.09 38.28 16.05
CA THR A 67 24.24 39.15 16.35
C THR A 67 23.89 40.31 17.30
N ASP A 68 22.60 40.64 17.47
CA ASP A 68 22.16 41.83 18.24
C ASP A 68 21.52 41.45 19.60
N GLN A 69 22.34 41.43 20.65
CA GLN A 69 21.99 40.99 22.02
C GLN A 69 21.34 42.07 22.90
N SER A 70 20.54 42.98 22.33
CA SER A 70 19.83 43.98 23.13
C SER A 70 18.55 43.39 23.75
N LEU A 71 18.26 43.70 25.02
CA LEU A 71 17.06 43.19 25.71
C LEU A 71 15.73 43.61 25.05
N ASP A 72 15.74 44.70 24.26
CA ASP A 72 14.58 45.19 23.51
C ASP A 72 14.27 44.33 22.26
N SER A 73 15.17 43.43 21.85
CA SER A 73 14.94 42.47 20.75
C SER A 73 14.21 41.19 21.19
N LEU A 74 13.88 41.04 22.48
CA LEU A 74 13.25 39.82 23.03
C LEU A 74 11.74 39.70 22.78
N GLU A 75 10.98 40.80 22.69
CA GLU A 75 9.54 40.77 22.38
C GLU A 75 9.22 40.25 20.96
N PRO A 76 9.94 40.71 19.90
CA PRO A 76 9.83 40.14 18.56
C PRO A 76 10.11 38.64 18.55
N LEU A 77 11.15 38.22 19.27
CA LEU A 77 11.57 36.82 19.41
C LEU A 77 10.48 35.94 20.04
N VAL A 78 9.81 36.39 21.10
CA VAL A 78 8.69 35.64 21.73
C VAL A 78 7.51 35.47 20.77
N THR A 79 7.20 36.51 20.00
CA THR A 79 6.08 36.50 19.03
C THR A 79 6.40 35.57 17.85
N GLU A 80 7.65 35.61 17.36
CA GLU A 80 8.16 34.69 16.33
C GLU A 80 8.19 33.24 16.83
N TYR A 81 8.63 32.98 18.06
CA TYR A 81 8.59 31.64 18.66
C TYR A 81 7.17 31.10 18.79
N ALA A 82 6.20 31.94 19.17
CA ALA A 82 4.80 31.53 19.24
C ALA A 82 4.25 31.16 17.85
N SER A 83 4.62 31.92 16.82
CA SER A 83 4.28 31.63 15.42
C SER A 83 4.90 30.31 14.95
N ILE A 84 6.20 30.11 15.19
CA ILE A 84 6.93 28.86 14.85
C ILE A 84 6.29 27.67 15.55
N TYR A 85 5.99 27.78 16.84
CA TYR A 85 5.37 26.70 17.61
C TYR A 85 3.96 26.37 17.10
N SER A 86 3.17 27.38 16.75
CA SER A 86 1.85 27.21 16.15
C SER A 86 1.93 26.49 14.80
N ALA A 87 2.85 26.91 13.93
CA ALA A 87 3.10 26.27 12.64
C ALA A 87 3.58 24.82 12.81
N TYR A 88 4.45 24.53 13.77
CA TYR A 88 4.86 23.17 14.09
C TYR A 88 3.68 22.29 14.54
N LYS A 89 2.81 22.81 15.41
CA LYS A 89 1.60 22.10 15.85
C LYS A 89 0.63 21.85 14.70
N SER A 90 0.49 22.82 13.79
CA SER A 90 -0.30 22.69 12.56
C SER A 90 0.29 21.60 11.66
N MET A 91 1.60 21.62 11.41
CA MET A 91 2.30 20.62 10.62
C MET A 91 2.08 19.21 11.17
N MET A 92 2.25 19.02 12.49
CA MET A 92 2.01 17.73 13.15
C MET A 92 0.55 17.26 13.01
N LYS A 93 -0.41 18.18 13.12
CA LYS A 93 -1.83 17.87 12.88
C LYS A 93 -2.05 17.44 11.44
N ASN A 94 -1.45 18.12 10.46
CA ASN A 94 -1.58 17.81 9.03
C ASN A 94 -0.95 16.45 8.69
N VAL A 95 0.23 16.13 9.23
CA VAL A 95 0.86 14.80 9.11
C VAL A 95 -0.03 13.71 9.71
N PHE A 96 -0.61 13.96 10.88
CA PHE A 96 -1.50 13.01 11.54
C PHE A 96 -2.79 12.79 10.75
N GLN A 97 -3.41 13.87 10.24
CA GLN A 97 -4.60 13.79 9.40
C GLN A 97 -4.31 13.01 8.11
N LEU A 98 -3.23 13.35 7.39
CA LEU A 98 -2.79 12.60 6.21
C LEU A 98 -2.69 11.10 6.51
N SER A 99 -2.03 10.75 7.62
CA SER A 99 -1.86 9.36 8.06
C SER A 99 -3.21 8.68 8.31
N ILE A 100 -4.15 9.34 8.99
CA ILE A 100 -5.50 8.81 9.22
C ILE A 100 -6.26 8.60 7.91
N TYR A 101 -6.25 9.57 7.00
CA TYR A 101 -6.97 9.46 5.73
C TYR A 101 -6.42 8.32 4.86
N LEU A 102 -5.09 8.22 4.75
CA LEU A 102 -4.45 7.11 4.03
C LEU A 102 -4.75 5.76 4.69
N LEU A 103 -4.70 5.69 6.02
CA LEU A 103 -5.04 4.48 6.77
C LEU A 103 -6.51 4.09 6.55
N ALA A 104 -7.43 5.05 6.59
CA ALA A 104 -8.86 4.81 6.37
C ALA A 104 -9.13 4.29 4.95
N ILE A 105 -8.56 4.94 3.92
CA ILE A 105 -8.65 4.49 2.53
C ILE A 105 -8.11 3.05 2.41
N TYR A 106 -6.94 2.78 2.99
CA TYR A 106 -6.32 1.46 2.95
C TYR A 106 -7.13 0.39 3.68
N LEU A 107 -7.64 0.66 4.88
CA LEU A 107 -8.39 -0.30 5.69
C LEU A 107 -9.81 -0.54 5.21
N ILE A 108 -10.43 0.42 4.50
CA ILE A 108 -11.80 0.29 4.01
C ILE A 108 -11.79 -0.30 2.59
N LEU A 109 -11.08 0.34 1.66
CA LEU A 109 -11.20 0.02 0.23
C LEU A 109 -10.26 -1.11 -0.22
N ASN A 110 -9.04 -1.21 0.32
CA ASN A 110 -8.11 -2.27 -0.10
C ASN A 110 -8.60 -3.69 0.24
N PRO A 111 -9.19 -3.99 1.42
CA PRO A 111 -9.74 -5.32 1.68
C PRO A 111 -10.85 -5.71 0.71
N LEU A 112 -11.69 -4.76 0.29
CA LEU A 112 -12.74 -5.01 -0.69
C LEU A 112 -12.14 -5.44 -2.05
N LEU A 113 -11.02 -4.86 -2.46
CA LEU A 113 -10.29 -5.31 -3.66
C LEU A 113 -9.75 -6.74 -3.52
N TRP A 114 -9.17 -7.08 -2.37
CA TRP A 114 -8.66 -8.44 -2.11
C TRP A 114 -9.77 -9.47 -2.10
N ILE A 115 -10.84 -9.21 -1.34
CA ILE A 115 -12.01 -10.08 -1.23
C ILE A 115 -12.65 -10.25 -2.61
N GLY A 116 -12.83 -9.15 -3.35
CA GLY A 116 -13.39 -9.21 -4.71
C GLY A 116 -12.50 -9.97 -5.70
N SER A 117 -11.18 -9.83 -5.61
CA SER A 117 -10.22 -10.60 -6.43
C SER A 117 -10.30 -12.10 -6.14
N ILE A 118 -10.44 -12.49 -4.87
CA ILE A 118 -10.63 -13.90 -4.48
C ILE A 118 -11.97 -14.42 -4.96
N PHE A 119 -13.04 -13.64 -4.81
CA PHE A 119 -14.35 -14.02 -5.30
C PHE A 119 -14.39 -14.17 -6.80
N MET A 120 -13.65 -13.35 -7.54
CA MET A 120 -13.55 -13.46 -8.99
C MET A 120 -13.09 -14.86 -9.43
N LEU A 121 -12.18 -15.47 -8.68
CA LEU A 121 -11.61 -16.79 -8.94
C LEU A 121 -12.37 -17.95 -8.26
N SER A 122 -13.24 -17.68 -7.26
CA SER A 122 -13.92 -18.72 -6.48
C SER A 122 -15.18 -19.24 -7.19
N GLN A 123 -15.28 -20.54 -7.47
CA GLN A 123 -16.44 -21.10 -8.19
C GLN A 123 -17.72 -21.18 -7.33
N GLY A 124 -17.60 -21.18 -5.99
CA GLY A 124 -18.70 -21.46 -5.05
C GLY A 124 -19.71 -20.33 -4.82
N TRP A 125 -19.39 -19.08 -5.19
CA TRP A 125 -20.21 -17.91 -4.83
C TRP A 125 -21.59 -17.85 -5.50
N LYS A 126 -21.78 -18.62 -6.59
CA LYS A 126 -23.09 -18.74 -7.25
C LYS A 126 -24.10 -19.60 -6.50
N LYS A 127 -23.66 -20.47 -5.57
CA LYS A 127 -24.55 -21.44 -4.90
C LYS A 127 -25.26 -20.87 -3.67
N GLU A 128 -24.75 -19.80 -3.06
CA GLU A 128 -25.40 -19.14 -1.93
C GLU A 128 -26.42 -18.11 -2.46
N THR A 129 -27.71 -18.37 -2.25
CA THR A 129 -28.82 -17.55 -2.76
C THR A 129 -29.13 -16.33 -1.89
N SER A 130 -28.85 -16.37 -0.59
CA SER A 130 -29.19 -15.28 0.33
C SER A 130 -28.09 -14.21 0.45
N PHE A 131 -28.46 -12.95 0.19
CA PHE A 131 -27.57 -11.78 0.33
C PHE A 131 -27.00 -11.64 1.76
N LYS A 132 -27.78 -11.99 2.79
CA LYS A 132 -27.35 -11.91 4.19
C LYS A 132 -26.14 -12.79 4.48
N PHE A 133 -26.09 -14.01 3.91
CA PHE A 133 -24.96 -14.91 4.07
C PHE A 133 -23.70 -14.37 3.38
N LYS A 134 -23.85 -13.79 2.17
CA LYS A 134 -22.75 -13.16 1.44
C LYS A 134 -22.15 -12.00 2.21
N LEU A 135 -22.98 -11.10 2.74
CA LEU A 135 -22.53 -9.96 3.54
C LEU A 135 -21.79 -10.42 4.80
N LYS A 136 -22.31 -11.41 5.52
CA LYS A 136 -21.66 -11.98 6.70
C LYS A 136 -20.28 -12.58 6.39
N SER A 137 -20.16 -13.26 5.24
CA SER A 137 -18.88 -13.83 4.77
C SER A 137 -17.86 -12.75 4.39
N ILE A 138 -18.33 -11.68 3.72
CA ILE A 138 -17.52 -10.49 3.41
C ILE A 138 -17.03 -9.83 4.70
N LEU A 139 -17.94 -9.52 5.63
CA LEU A 139 -17.59 -8.87 6.90
C LEU A 139 -16.61 -9.71 7.73
N LYS A 140 -16.78 -11.03 7.77
CA LYS A 140 -15.83 -11.93 8.46
C LYS A 140 -14.45 -11.90 7.81
N SER A 141 -14.39 -11.90 6.47
CA SER A 141 -13.12 -11.80 5.73
C SER A 141 -12.50 -10.42 5.92
N TRP A 142 -13.31 -9.36 5.96
CA TRP A 142 -12.88 -7.98 6.19
C TRP A 142 -12.33 -7.78 7.60
N LEU A 143 -13.01 -8.31 8.63
CA LEU A 143 -12.50 -8.25 10.01
C LEU A 143 -11.21 -9.07 10.17
N LYS A 144 -11.12 -10.22 9.50
CA LYS A 144 -9.86 -10.97 9.44
C LYS A 144 -8.73 -10.13 8.81
N TYR A 145 -9.04 -9.35 7.78
CA TYR A 145 -8.05 -8.49 7.10
C TYR A 145 -7.48 -7.48 8.06
N PHE A 146 -8.40 -6.79 8.74
CA PHE A 146 -8.10 -5.77 9.73
C PHE A 146 -7.20 -6.34 10.83
N VAL A 147 -7.64 -7.40 11.52
CA VAL A 147 -6.87 -8.06 12.59
C VAL A 147 -5.47 -8.44 12.13
N SER A 148 -5.35 -8.96 10.91
CA SER A 148 -4.09 -9.44 10.37
C SER A 148 -3.11 -8.31 10.07
N ILE A 149 -3.62 -7.18 9.57
CA ILE A 149 -2.82 -5.98 9.40
C ILE A 149 -2.29 -5.50 10.73
N PHE A 150 -3.12 -5.40 11.77
CA PHE A 150 -2.65 -4.91 13.07
C PHE A 150 -1.61 -5.83 13.69
N ILE A 151 -1.78 -7.15 13.58
CA ILE A 151 -0.81 -8.14 14.08
C ILE A 151 0.56 -8.00 13.39
N ILE A 152 0.59 -7.63 12.10
CA ILE A 152 1.85 -7.53 11.35
C ILE A 152 2.43 -6.11 11.42
N ILE A 153 1.62 -5.07 11.19
CA ILE A 153 2.09 -3.70 11.06
C ILE A 153 2.45 -3.09 12.41
N ILE A 154 1.64 -3.24 13.48
CA ILE A 154 1.94 -2.59 14.76
C ILE A 154 3.31 -3.03 15.30
N PRO A 155 3.61 -4.34 15.46
CA PRO A 155 4.90 -4.77 15.97
C PRO A 155 6.06 -4.34 15.06
N SER A 156 5.85 -4.39 13.74
CA SER A 156 6.85 -3.96 12.76
C SER A 156 7.14 -2.45 12.85
N SER A 157 6.13 -1.62 13.05
CA SER A 157 6.28 -0.18 13.23
C SER A 157 6.96 0.17 14.54
N ILE A 158 6.60 -0.48 15.65
CA ILE A 158 7.28 -0.30 16.94
C ILE A 158 8.75 -0.69 16.82
N PHE A 159 9.04 -1.85 16.24
CA PHE A 159 10.41 -2.32 16.00
C PHE A 159 11.21 -1.33 15.14
N SER A 160 10.61 -0.84 14.04
CA SER A 160 11.26 0.13 13.15
C SER A 160 11.55 1.44 13.89
N TYR A 161 10.59 1.95 14.67
CA TYR A 161 10.77 3.16 15.48
C TYR A 161 11.93 3.02 16.47
N LEU A 162 11.97 1.92 17.23
CA LEU A 162 13.04 1.69 18.22
C LEU A 162 14.42 1.62 17.56
N ILE A 163 14.51 0.96 16.42
CA ILE A 163 15.77 0.84 15.67
C ILE A 163 16.22 2.19 15.09
N VAL A 164 15.30 2.99 14.56
CA VAL A 164 15.62 4.34 14.07
C VAL A 164 16.09 5.23 15.20
N MET A 165 15.39 5.23 16.34
CA MET A 165 15.78 6.00 17.52
C MET A 165 17.14 5.58 18.06
N PHE A 166 17.44 4.27 18.05
CA PHE A 166 18.76 3.79 18.42
C PHE A 166 19.83 4.30 17.44
N ALA A 167 19.61 4.15 16.13
CA ALA A 167 20.59 4.52 15.11
C ALA A 167 20.89 6.03 15.06
N LEU A 168 19.88 6.88 15.31
CA LEU A 168 20.02 8.33 15.42
C LEU A 168 21.02 8.75 16.51
N ASN A 169 21.13 7.97 17.59
CA ASN A 169 22.02 8.27 18.71
C ASN A 169 23.45 7.73 18.54
N VAL A 170 23.74 6.99 17.46
CA VAL A 170 25.05 6.34 17.25
C VAL A 170 25.91 7.13 16.27
N SER A 171 25.48 7.22 15.02
CA SER A 171 26.16 8.00 13.96
C SER A 171 25.27 8.08 12.71
N GLU A 172 25.53 9.08 11.86
CA GLU A 172 24.87 9.23 10.56
C GLU A 172 25.04 8.01 9.66
N THR A 173 26.24 7.40 9.65
CA THR A 173 26.53 6.22 8.83
C THR A 173 25.68 5.02 9.26
N VAL A 174 25.56 4.78 10.57
CA VAL A 174 24.70 3.72 11.11
C VAL A 174 23.24 3.99 10.77
N PHE A 175 22.78 5.23 10.93
CA PHE A 175 21.43 5.64 10.54
C PHE A 175 21.12 5.32 9.08
N ASN A 176 22.00 5.68 8.15
CA ASN A 176 21.80 5.42 6.72
C ASN A 176 21.71 3.91 6.41
N TYR A 177 22.59 3.08 6.96
CA TYR A 177 22.51 1.62 6.79
C TYR A 177 21.25 1.03 7.43
N THR A 178 20.85 1.54 8.59
CA THR A 178 19.62 1.16 9.27
C THR A 178 18.38 1.45 8.40
N VAL A 179 18.30 2.65 7.81
CA VAL A 179 17.18 3.02 6.92
C VAL A 179 17.13 2.10 5.70
N GLN A 180 18.27 1.81 5.06
CA GLN A 180 18.33 0.86 3.94
C GLN A 180 17.88 -0.55 4.34
N GLY A 181 18.33 -1.03 5.51
CA GLY A 181 17.90 -2.32 6.06
C GLY A 181 16.39 -2.37 6.33
N LEU A 182 15.81 -1.29 6.85
CA LEU A 182 14.38 -1.16 7.08
C LEU A 182 13.59 -1.18 5.76
N ILE A 183 14.09 -0.56 4.69
CA ILE A 183 13.46 -0.65 3.36
C ILE A 183 13.36 -2.12 2.92
N GLY A 184 14.46 -2.88 3.00
CA GLY A 184 14.47 -4.31 2.69
C GLY A 184 13.52 -5.13 3.56
N PHE A 185 13.48 -4.83 4.86
CA PHE A 185 12.54 -5.44 5.81
C PHE A 185 11.08 -5.17 5.44
N PHE A 186 10.72 -3.94 5.07
CA PHE A 186 9.37 -3.60 4.63
C PHE A 186 8.99 -4.25 3.30
N PHE A 187 9.93 -4.45 2.37
CA PHE A 187 9.70 -5.26 1.17
C PHE A 187 9.35 -6.71 1.51
N PHE A 188 10.09 -7.32 2.45
CA PHE A 188 9.81 -8.67 2.92
C PHE A 188 8.45 -8.76 3.64
N LEU A 189 8.12 -7.80 4.51
CA LEU A 189 6.80 -7.72 5.15
C LEU A 189 5.68 -7.56 4.13
N ASN A 190 5.89 -6.75 3.10
CA ASN A 190 4.91 -6.56 2.03
C ASN A 190 4.64 -7.88 1.28
N TYR A 191 5.70 -8.64 0.96
CA TYR A 191 5.57 -9.99 0.42
C TYR A 191 4.71 -10.89 1.32
N LEU A 192 5.02 -10.94 2.62
CA LEU A 192 4.25 -11.75 3.57
C LEU A 192 2.78 -11.31 3.62
N LEU A 193 2.51 -10.01 3.71
CA LEU A 193 1.15 -9.45 3.69
C LEU A 193 0.39 -9.84 2.43
N LEU A 194 1.02 -9.76 1.26
CA LEU A 194 0.39 -10.10 -0.01
C LEU A 194 -0.02 -11.58 -0.04
N VAL A 195 0.87 -12.50 0.37
CA VAL A 195 0.52 -13.93 0.48
C VAL A 195 -0.59 -14.14 1.52
N PHE A 196 -0.49 -13.47 2.67
CA PHE A 196 -1.45 -13.54 3.76
C PHE A 196 -2.87 -13.16 3.29
N PHE A 197 -3.00 -12.08 2.52
CA PHE A 197 -4.28 -11.60 1.99
C PHE A 197 -4.92 -12.57 0.99
N THR A 198 -4.14 -13.34 0.22
CA THR A 198 -4.71 -14.37 -0.67
C THR A 198 -5.48 -15.46 0.06
N GLN A 199 -5.19 -15.69 1.35
CA GLN A 199 -5.78 -16.77 2.15
C GLN A 199 -6.97 -16.31 2.99
N ILE A 200 -7.35 -15.04 2.92
CA ILE A 200 -8.27 -14.43 3.89
C ILE A 200 -9.67 -15.05 3.96
N THR A 201 -10.12 -15.65 2.87
CA THR A 201 -11.44 -16.31 2.80
C THR A 201 -11.45 -17.71 3.45
N VAL A 202 -10.30 -18.22 3.91
CA VAL A 202 -10.24 -19.50 4.63
C VAL A 202 -10.90 -19.33 6.00
N VAL A 203 -11.95 -20.11 6.28
CA VAL A 203 -12.82 -19.88 7.45
C VAL A 203 -12.10 -20.07 8.79
N LYS A 204 -11.37 -21.18 8.97
CA LYS A 204 -10.70 -21.53 10.24
C LYS A 204 -9.31 -20.89 10.33
N TRP A 205 -8.98 -20.25 11.45
CA TRP A 205 -7.68 -19.59 11.68
C TRP A 205 -6.49 -20.56 11.61
N ASN A 206 -6.59 -21.75 12.21
CA ASN A 206 -5.48 -22.72 12.16
C ASN A 206 -5.15 -23.11 10.71
N LYS A 207 -6.18 -23.48 9.92
CA LYS A 207 -5.99 -23.79 8.49
C LYS A 207 -5.50 -22.59 7.69
N PHE A 208 -5.93 -21.38 8.07
CA PHE A 208 -5.46 -20.14 7.47
C PHE A 208 -3.93 -19.98 7.66
N PHE A 209 -3.42 -20.11 8.89
CA PHE A 209 -1.99 -19.99 9.18
C PHE A 209 -1.16 -21.13 8.58
N THR A 210 -1.68 -22.38 8.60
CA THR A 210 -0.99 -23.51 7.95
C THR A 210 -0.83 -23.28 6.46
N ASN A 211 -1.89 -22.82 5.76
CA ASN A 211 -1.80 -22.51 4.34
C ASN A 211 -0.85 -21.33 4.08
N PHE A 212 -0.91 -20.30 4.92
CA PHE A 212 -0.02 -19.15 4.82
C PHE A 212 1.45 -19.60 4.93
N PHE A 213 1.81 -20.35 5.97
CA PHE A 213 3.18 -20.82 6.17
C PHE A 213 3.67 -21.72 5.03
N GLU A 214 2.80 -22.63 4.58
CA GLU A 214 3.11 -23.51 3.45
C GLU A 214 3.39 -22.74 2.16
N ILE A 215 2.56 -21.74 1.85
CA ILE A 215 2.71 -20.95 0.63
C ILE A 215 3.88 -19.96 0.78
N ALA A 216 3.87 -19.13 1.81
CA ALA A 216 4.81 -18.03 2.01
C ALA A 216 6.25 -18.50 2.30
N ILE A 217 6.43 -19.59 3.05
CA ILE A 217 7.75 -20.06 3.50
C ILE A 217 8.17 -21.31 2.74
N LYS A 218 7.38 -22.41 2.80
CA LYS A 218 7.80 -23.68 2.19
C LYS A 218 7.85 -23.61 0.65
N LYS A 219 7.00 -22.81 0.03
CA LYS A 219 6.90 -22.67 -1.44
C LYS A 219 7.36 -21.31 -1.95
N ILE A 220 8.19 -20.60 -1.17
CA ILE A 220 8.69 -19.26 -1.51
C ILE A 220 9.33 -19.20 -2.91
N LEU A 221 10.14 -20.20 -3.27
CA LEU A 221 10.83 -20.28 -4.57
C LEU A 221 9.87 -20.32 -5.76
N TYR A 222 8.64 -20.79 -5.58
CA TYR A 222 7.61 -20.79 -6.62
C TYR A 222 6.86 -19.47 -6.72
N ILE A 223 6.80 -18.68 -5.65
CA ILE A 223 6.04 -17.42 -5.58
C ILE A 223 6.89 -16.23 -5.98
N ILE A 224 8.16 -16.20 -5.58
CA ILE A 224 9.08 -15.08 -5.87
C ILE A 224 9.08 -14.70 -7.35
N PRO A 225 9.18 -15.63 -8.34
CA PRO A 225 9.16 -15.25 -9.74
C PRO A 225 7.87 -14.53 -10.17
N PHE A 226 6.73 -14.94 -9.61
CA PHE A 226 5.46 -14.26 -9.86
C PHE A 226 5.43 -12.87 -9.23
N PHE A 227 6.00 -12.71 -8.03
CA PHE A 227 6.11 -11.42 -7.36
C PHE A 227 6.99 -10.44 -8.12
N LEU A 228 8.18 -10.88 -8.55
CA LEU A 228 9.10 -10.07 -9.34
C LEU A 228 8.48 -9.67 -10.69
N PHE A 229 7.75 -10.58 -11.33
CA PHE A 229 7.02 -10.27 -12.56
C PHE A 229 5.93 -9.20 -12.32
N MET A 230 5.23 -9.23 -11.18
CA MET A 230 4.26 -8.18 -10.84
C MET A 230 4.93 -6.84 -10.57
N ILE A 231 6.05 -6.81 -9.83
CA ILE A 231 6.83 -5.58 -9.62
C ILE A 231 7.24 -5.01 -10.98
N LEU A 232 7.79 -5.83 -11.88
CA LEU A 232 8.20 -5.40 -13.21
C LEU A 232 7.05 -4.76 -13.99
N LEU A 233 5.85 -5.36 -13.97
CA LEU A 233 4.67 -4.81 -14.64
C LEU A 233 4.20 -3.48 -14.01
N ILE A 234 4.16 -3.41 -12.68
CA ILE A 234 3.73 -2.21 -11.95
C ILE A 234 4.73 -1.08 -12.20
N SER A 235 6.02 -1.32 -11.98
CA SER A 235 7.09 -0.35 -12.22
C SER A 235 7.16 0.08 -13.69
N GLY A 236 7.03 -0.87 -14.63
CA GLY A 236 7.02 -0.58 -16.05
C GLY A 236 5.84 0.30 -16.47
N SER A 237 4.64 0.01 -15.98
CA SER A 237 3.46 0.84 -16.26
C SER A 237 3.50 2.21 -15.57
N SER A 238 4.04 2.31 -14.35
CA SER A 238 4.33 3.60 -13.70
C SER A 238 5.36 4.42 -14.47
N TYR A 239 6.42 3.78 -14.95
CA TYR A 239 7.47 4.44 -15.73
C TYR A 239 6.93 5.03 -17.03
N LEU A 240 6.02 4.32 -17.70
CA LEU A 240 5.35 4.85 -18.90
C LEU A 240 4.58 6.15 -18.61
N ILE A 241 3.88 6.23 -17.47
CA ILE A 241 3.21 7.49 -17.06
C ILE A 241 4.25 8.60 -16.96
N TYR A 242 5.34 8.38 -16.22
CA TYR A 242 6.41 9.37 -16.07
C TYR A 242 7.00 9.79 -17.42
N PHE A 243 7.36 8.82 -18.27
CA PHE A 243 7.96 9.08 -19.57
C PHE A 243 7.05 9.89 -20.49
N PHE A 244 5.76 9.55 -20.58
CA PHE A 244 4.82 10.28 -21.41
C PHE A 244 4.49 11.68 -20.86
N THR A 245 4.49 11.86 -19.53
CA THR A 245 4.31 13.17 -18.89
C THR A 245 5.51 14.08 -19.10
N MET A 246 6.72 13.60 -18.81
CA MET A 246 7.93 14.45 -18.79
C MET A 246 8.62 14.59 -20.15
N SER A 247 8.62 13.56 -20.99
CA SER A 247 9.43 13.58 -22.23
C SER A 247 8.64 13.97 -23.47
N LEU A 248 7.34 13.63 -23.53
CA LEU A 248 6.54 13.79 -24.75
C LEU A 248 5.39 14.81 -24.62
N GLY A 249 4.96 15.15 -23.40
CA GLY A 249 3.88 16.12 -23.17
C GLY A 249 2.53 15.76 -23.82
N ASN A 250 2.36 14.51 -24.28
CA ASN A 250 1.19 14.10 -25.03
C ASN A 250 0.13 13.52 -24.09
N VAL A 251 -0.96 14.26 -23.90
CA VAL A 251 -2.07 13.93 -22.99
C VAL A 251 -2.71 12.58 -23.33
N TYR A 252 -2.83 12.19 -24.60
CA TYR A 252 -3.47 10.93 -24.98
C TYR A 252 -2.66 9.70 -24.55
N TYR A 253 -1.34 9.74 -24.69
CA TYR A 253 -0.47 8.67 -24.22
C TYR A 253 -0.40 8.62 -22.70
N MET A 254 -0.43 9.78 -22.03
CA MET A 254 -0.53 9.85 -20.57
C MET A 254 -1.82 9.15 -20.07
N ILE A 255 -2.99 9.48 -20.64
CA ILE A 255 -4.26 8.84 -20.26
C ILE A 255 -4.23 7.33 -20.53
N SER A 256 -3.71 6.92 -21.70
CA SER A 256 -3.61 5.50 -22.06
C SER A 256 -2.70 4.72 -21.09
N SER A 257 -1.56 5.31 -20.69
CA SER A 257 -0.65 4.72 -19.72
C SER A 257 -1.25 4.66 -18.30
N ALA A 258 -2.05 5.65 -17.90
CA ALA A 258 -2.78 5.63 -16.64
C ALA A 258 -3.86 4.54 -16.59
N ILE A 259 -4.58 4.32 -17.70
CA ILE A 259 -5.54 3.21 -17.85
C ILE A 259 -4.79 1.87 -17.78
N LEU A 260 -3.66 1.74 -18.47
CA LEU A 260 -2.83 0.53 -18.41
C LEU A 260 -2.35 0.25 -16.99
N PHE A 261 -1.87 1.27 -16.27
CA PHE A 261 -1.44 1.16 -14.88
C PHE A 261 -2.60 0.71 -13.98
N LEU A 262 -3.78 1.30 -14.12
CA LEU A 262 -4.99 0.87 -13.40
C LEU A 262 -5.32 -0.61 -13.64
N LEU A 263 -5.27 -1.05 -14.90
CA LEU A 263 -5.49 -2.45 -15.27
C LEU A 263 -4.44 -3.37 -14.65
N VAL A 264 -3.16 -3.00 -14.70
CA VAL A 264 -2.05 -3.77 -14.11
C VAL A 264 -2.22 -3.90 -12.60
N LEU A 265 -2.63 -2.84 -11.90
CA LEU A 265 -2.89 -2.90 -10.46
C LEU A 265 -4.00 -3.88 -10.08
N VAL A 266 -5.11 -3.91 -10.83
CA VAL A 266 -6.19 -4.88 -10.56
C VAL A 266 -5.79 -6.30 -10.97
N LEU A 267 -5.21 -6.46 -12.16
CA LEU A 267 -4.78 -7.76 -12.66
C LEU A 267 -3.71 -8.39 -11.78
N SER A 268 -2.80 -7.60 -11.21
CA SER A 268 -1.75 -8.11 -10.32
C SER A 268 -2.31 -8.76 -9.05
N LYS A 269 -3.33 -8.16 -8.43
CA LYS A 269 -4.03 -8.74 -7.28
C LYS A 269 -4.69 -10.07 -7.64
N ILE A 270 -5.43 -10.11 -8.75
CA ILE A 270 -6.08 -11.34 -9.22
C ILE A 270 -5.02 -12.41 -9.56
N PHE A 271 -3.92 -12.00 -10.19
CA PHE A 271 -2.82 -12.88 -10.57
C PHE A 271 -2.14 -13.52 -9.36
N ILE A 272 -1.82 -12.75 -8.32
CA ILE A 272 -1.21 -13.26 -7.09
C ILE A 272 -2.15 -14.26 -6.39
N VAL A 273 -3.45 -13.95 -6.32
CA VAL A 273 -4.45 -14.89 -5.77
C VAL A 273 -4.49 -16.19 -6.57
N ALA A 274 -4.52 -16.09 -7.91
CA ALA A 274 -4.53 -17.27 -8.77
C ALA A 274 -3.25 -18.10 -8.62
N ALA A 275 -2.08 -17.45 -8.56
CA ALA A 275 -0.80 -18.10 -8.36
C ALA A 275 -0.76 -18.87 -7.03
N CYS A 276 -1.14 -18.22 -5.92
CA CYS A 276 -1.19 -18.89 -4.62
C CYS A 276 -2.15 -20.09 -4.60
N GLN A 277 -3.29 -19.99 -5.29
CA GLN A 277 -4.24 -21.10 -5.41
C GLN A 277 -3.68 -22.29 -6.22
N GLU A 278 -2.95 -22.04 -7.32
CA GLU A 278 -2.35 -23.11 -8.10
C GLU A 278 -1.15 -23.75 -7.38
N ILE A 279 -0.28 -22.95 -6.76
CA ILE A 279 0.87 -23.44 -5.99
C ILE A 279 0.42 -24.33 -4.82
N LYS A 280 -0.70 -23.99 -4.18
CA LYS A 280 -1.30 -24.82 -3.13
C LYS A 280 -1.72 -26.20 -3.62
N ARG A 281 -2.17 -26.33 -4.87
CA ARG A 281 -2.62 -27.61 -5.48
C ARG A 281 -1.48 -28.54 -5.89
N MET A 282 -0.22 -28.13 -5.73
CA MET A 282 0.96 -28.93 -6.09
C MET A 282 1.40 -29.88 -4.97
N ASN A 283 0.61 -29.99 -3.90
CA ASN A 283 0.70 -31.09 -2.95
C ASN A 283 -0.24 -32.19 -3.39
#